data_AF-A0A2I0A2M8-F1
#
_entry.id   AF-A0A2I0A2M8-F1
#
_cell.length_a   1.000
_cell.length_b   1.000
_cell.length_c   1.000
_cell.angle_alpha   90.00
_cell.angle_beta   90.00
_cell.angle_gamma   90.00
#
_symmetry.space_group_name_H-M   'P 1'
#
loop_
_entity.id
_entity.type
_entity.pdbx_description
1 polymer ?
#
loop_
_entity_poly.entity_id
_entity_poly.type
_entity_poly.pdbx_seq_one_letter_code
_entity_poly.pdbx_strand_id
1 'polypeptide(L)'
;MATQTIEGYRAGAEVYHGDDLCKKKSIQLLEELCLPRGLFPMEEMEEFGYNREAGFVWLIQKKKKDHVFKQIKRAVSYAPEVTAFVEKHKLKKLTGVKTKELLLWLSVAEVYFEKPSSEKLTFKTGTGLSDSFPSSAFEL
;
A
#
# COMPACT_ATOMS: atom_id res chain seq x y z
N MET A 1 -3.19 -21.54 -17.84
CA MET A 1 -3.87 -21.07 -16.61
C MET A 1 -4.37 -19.68 -16.88
N ALA A 2 -5.67 -19.42 -16.70
CA ALA A 2 -6.30 -18.17 -17.11
C ALA A 2 -5.67 -16.98 -16.36
N THR A 3 -5.12 -16.02 -17.10
CA THR A 3 -4.72 -14.72 -16.56
C THR A 3 -6.00 -14.03 -16.09
N GLN A 4 -6.34 -14.17 -14.81
CA GLN A 4 -7.43 -13.39 -14.23
C GLN A 4 -7.01 -11.92 -14.32
N THR A 5 -7.73 -11.15 -15.13
CA THR A 5 -7.59 -9.69 -15.23
C THR A 5 -7.88 -9.06 -13.88
N ILE A 6 -7.33 -7.87 -13.60
CA ILE A 6 -7.59 -7.11 -12.35
C ILE A 6 -9.09 -7.03 -12.03
N GLU A 7 -9.95 -6.89 -13.04
CA GLU A 7 -11.40 -6.87 -12.89
C GLU A 7 -11.97 -8.14 -12.24
N GLY A 8 -11.39 -9.31 -12.53
CA GLY A 8 -11.81 -10.58 -11.92
C GLY A 8 -11.59 -10.58 -10.40
N TYR A 9 -10.55 -9.93 -9.91
CA TYR A 9 -10.29 -9.80 -8.47
C TYR A 9 -11.19 -8.76 -7.78
N ARG A 10 -11.87 -7.88 -8.53
CA ARG A 10 -12.83 -6.92 -7.96
C ARG A 10 -14.22 -7.51 -7.78
N ALA A 11 -14.54 -8.61 -8.46
CA ALA A 11 -15.83 -9.26 -8.35
C ALA A 11 -16.08 -9.73 -6.89
N GLY A 12 -17.23 -9.36 -6.32
CA GLY A 12 -17.60 -9.72 -4.95
C GLY A 12 -16.88 -8.92 -3.84
N ALA A 13 -16.11 -7.89 -4.20
CA ALA A 13 -15.43 -7.04 -3.23
C ALA A 13 -16.37 -6.12 -2.45
N GLU A 14 -15.97 -5.78 -1.24
CA GLU A 14 -16.55 -4.66 -0.51
C GLU A 14 -15.98 -3.35 -1.07
N VAL A 15 -16.84 -2.48 -1.61
CA VAL A 15 -16.43 -1.19 -2.18
C VAL A 15 -17.05 -0.04 -1.40
N TYR A 16 -16.19 0.88 -0.99
CA TYR A 16 -16.53 2.05 -0.20
C TYR A 16 -16.16 3.30 -0.98
N HIS A 17 -16.94 4.36 -0.78
CA HIS A 17 -16.74 5.63 -1.48
C HIS A 17 -16.70 6.81 -0.50
N GLY A 18 -15.99 7.85 -0.91
CA GLY A 18 -15.85 9.10 -0.16
C GLY A 18 -14.66 9.09 0.81
N ASP A 19 -14.03 10.26 0.95
CA ASP A 19 -12.71 10.41 1.56
C ASP A 19 -12.64 9.86 2.99
N ASP A 20 -13.56 10.28 3.87
CA ASP A 20 -13.55 9.86 5.28
C ASP A 20 -13.75 8.34 5.45
N LEU A 21 -14.69 7.75 4.71
CA LEU A 21 -15.00 6.33 4.82
C LEU A 21 -13.88 5.47 4.24
N CYS A 22 -13.33 5.86 3.09
CA CYS A 22 -12.20 5.19 2.45
C CYS A 22 -10.95 5.24 3.33
N LYS A 23 -10.63 6.38 3.94
CA LYS A 23 -9.53 6.51 4.89
C LYS A 23 -9.72 5.60 6.10
N LYS A 24 -10.91 5.61 6.69
CA LYS A 24 -11.23 4.75 7.84
C LYS A 24 -11.06 3.27 7.50
N LYS A 25 -11.56 2.83 6.34
CA LYS A 25 -11.49 1.43 5.89
C LYS A 25 -10.07 1.00 5.54
N SER A 26 -9.28 1.88 4.91
CA SER A 26 -7.85 1.68 4.67
C SER A 26 -7.07 1.46 5.97
N ILE A 27 -7.30 2.31 6.99
CA ILE A 27 -6.65 2.18 8.30
C ILE A 27 -7.06 0.86 8.99
N GLN A 28 -8.35 0.52 8.96
CA GLN A 28 -8.86 -0.75 9.51
C GLN A 28 -8.19 -1.96 8.84
N LEU A 29 -8.03 -1.93 7.51
CA LEU A 29 -7.32 -2.99 6.80
C LEU A 29 -5.86 -3.09 7.26
N LEU A 30 -5.15 -1.97 7.39
CA LEU A 30 -3.76 -1.98 7.85
C LEU A 30 -3.65 -2.55 9.28
N GLU A 31 -4.57 -2.19 10.18
CA GLU A 31 -4.67 -2.76 11.52
C GLU A 31 -4.93 -4.28 11.49
N GLU A 32 -5.89 -4.74 10.68
CA GLU A 32 -6.21 -6.17 10.49
C GLU A 32 -4.97 -6.96 10.00
N LEU A 33 -4.17 -6.35 9.12
CA LEU A 33 -2.95 -6.93 8.57
C LEU A 33 -1.73 -6.75 9.48
N CYS A 34 -1.86 -6.08 10.63
CA CYS A 34 -0.74 -5.75 11.52
C CYS A 34 0.36 -4.94 10.79
N LEU A 35 -0.06 -3.98 9.95
CA LEU A 35 0.79 -3.03 9.24
C LEU A 35 0.59 -1.61 9.82
N PRO A 36 1.60 -0.72 9.72
CA PRO A 36 1.48 0.64 10.25
C PRO A 36 0.37 1.44 9.58
N ARG A 37 -0.40 2.19 10.38
CA ARG A 37 -1.64 2.83 9.92
C ARG A 37 -1.42 4.03 9.00
N GLY A 38 -0.24 4.61 9.05
CA GLY A 38 0.18 5.74 8.21
C GLY A 38 0.89 5.31 6.92
N LEU A 39 0.90 4.01 6.58
CA LEU A 39 1.56 3.50 5.36
C LEU A 39 0.97 4.08 4.06
N PHE A 40 -0.31 4.46 4.11
CA PHE A 40 -1.03 5.12 3.01
C PHE A 40 -1.52 6.51 3.44
N PRO A 41 -0.66 7.54 3.41
CA PRO A 41 -1.02 8.92 3.76
C PRO A 41 -1.84 9.59 2.63
N MET A 42 -2.89 8.91 2.17
CA MET A 42 -3.75 9.32 1.06
C MET A 42 -4.76 10.37 1.53
N GLU A 43 -5.05 11.32 0.64
CA GLU A 43 -6.09 12.34 0.82
C GLU A 43 -6.90 12.42 -0.46
N GLU A 44 -8.12 12.95 -0.37
CA GLU A 44 -9.02 13.07 -1.51
C GLU A 44 -9.31 11.70 -2.15
N MET A 45 -9.54 10.69 -1.30
CA MET A 45 -9.88 9.34 -1.72
C MET A 45 -11.31 9.29 -2.27
N GLU A 46 -11.47 8.61 -3.39
CA GLU A 46 -12.76 8.45 -4.07
C GLU A 46 -13.34 7.06 -3.80
N GLU A 47 -12.49 6.03 -3.84
CA GLU A 47 -12.89 4.64 -3.73
C GLU A 47 -11.85 3.83 -2.94
N PHE A 48 -12.33 2.92 -2.11
CA PHE A 48 -11.55 1.86 -1.49
C PHE A 48 -12.28 0.54 -1.70
N GLY A 49 -11.61 -0.42 -2.31
CA GLY A 49 -12.17 -1.74 -2.53
C GLY A 49 -11.32 -2.83 -1.90
N TYR A 50 -11.97 -3.80 -1.28
CA TYR A 50 -11.31 -4.96 -0.70
C TYR A 50 -12.09 -6.24 -1.02
N ASN A 51 -11.46 -7.11 -1.80
CA ASN A 51 -11.90 -8.49 -1.96
C ASN A 51 -11.17 -9.37 -0.95
N ARG A 52 -11.88 -9.76 0.12
CA ARG A 52 -11.34 -10.62 1.18
C ARG A 52 -11.00 -12.03 0.69
N GLU A 53 -11.79 -12.58 -0.22
CA GLU A 53 -11.59 -13.94 -0.76
C GLU A 53 -10.32 -14.00 -1.62
N ALA A 54 -10.13 -13.00 -2.49
CA ALA A 54 -8.93 -12.91 -3.32
C ALA A 54 -7.71 -12.33 -2.59
N GLY A 55 -7.90 -11.72 -1.41
CA GLY A 55 -6.88 -10.92 -0.74
C GLY A 55 -6.41 -9.74 -1.60
N PHE A 56 -7.31 -9.13 -2.36
CA PHE A 56 -6.98 -8.05 -3.32
C PHE A 56 -7.59 -6.73 -2.87
N VAL A 57 -6.78 -5.66 -2.85
CA VAL A 57 -7.19 -4.32 -2.45
C VAL A 57 -6.86 -3.31 -3.54
N TRP A 58 -7.69 -2.27 -3.64
CA TRP A 58 -7.36 -1.08 -4.40
C TRP A 58 -7.83 0.20 -3.70
N LEU A 59 -7.11 1.28 -3.97
CA LEU A 59 -7.36 2.61 -3.45
C LEU A 59 -7.34 3.57 -4.65
N ILE A 60 -8.38 4.40 -4.79
CA ILE A 60 -8.48 5.44 -5.82
C ILE A 60 -8.49 6.81 -5.15
N GLN A 61 -7.65 7.71 -5.65
CA GLN A 61 -7.55 9.10 -5.23
C GLN A 61 -7.60 10.02 -6.46
N LYS A 62 -8.15 11.22 -6.30
CA LYS A 62 -8.39 12.17 -7.41
C LYS A 62 -7.17 12.46 -8.29
N LYS A 63 -5.98 12.51 -7.69
CA LYS A 63 -4.74 12.88 -8.37
C LYS A 63 -3.55 12.19 -7.72
N LYS A 64 -2.43 12.11 -8.44
CA LYS A 64 -1.14 11.64 -7.90
C LYS A 64 -0.78 12.47 -6.66
N LYS A 65 -0.22 11.82 -5.64
CA LYS A 65 0.25 12.48 -4.42
C LYS A 65 1.67 12.11 -4.10
N ASP A 66 2.50 13.11 -3.86
CA ASP A 66 3.85 12.92 -3.33
C ASP A 66 3.84 13.14 -1.82
N HIS A 67 4.56 12.30 -1.08
CA HIS A 67 4.67 12.37 0.37
C HIS A 67 6.12 12.17 0.80
N VAL A 68 6.50 12.74 1.94
CA VAL A 68 7.82 12.52 2.55
C VAL A 68 7.63 12.00 3.95
N PHE A 69 8.03 10.74 4.17
CA PHE A 69 8.10 10.17 5.52
C PHE A 69 9.27 10.81 6.26
N LYS A 70 8.97 11.83 7.08
CA LYS A 70 9.97 12.71 7.70
C LYS A 70 10.99 11.96 8.55
N GLN A 71 10.55 10.94 9.30
CA GLN A 71 11.42 10.16 10.19
C GLN A 71 12.57 9.45 9.44
N ILE A 72 12.31 9.00 8.21
CA ILE A 72 13.28 8.27 7.38
C ILE A 72 13.77 9.09 6.19
N LYS A 73 13.28 10.33 6.04
CA LYS A 73 13.60 11.26 4.94
C LYS A 73 13.40 10.65 3.55
N ARG A 74 12.42 9.75 3.40
CA ARG A 74 12.10 9.11 2.12
C ARG A 74 10.92 9.77 1.43
N ALA A 75 11.14 10.15 0.17
CA ALA A 75 10.11 10.67 -0.71
C ALA A 75 9.44 9.50 -1.44
N VAL A 76 8.12 9.46 -1.39
CA VAL A 76 7.28 8.46 -2.03
C VAL A 76 6.22 9.14 -2.88
N SER A 77 5.77 8.44 -3.92
CA SER A 77 4.75 8.90 -4.84
C SER A 77 3.67 7.84 -4.96
N TYR A 78 2.42 8.25 -4.76
CA TYR A 78 1.22 7.43 -4.92
C TYR A 78 0.46 7.90 -6.16
N ALA A 79 0.22 6.99 -7.10
CA ALA A 79 -0.57 7.21 -8.30
C ALA A 79 -2.07 7.39 -7.96
N PRO A 80 -2.89 7.88 -8.90
CA PRO A 80 -4.35 7.94 -8.73
C PRO A 80 -4.98 6.59 -8.35
N GLU A 81 -4.40 5.49 -8.82
CA GLU A 81 -4.82 4.14 -8.45
C GLU A 81 -3.63 3.36 -7.87
N VAL A 82 -3.85 2.77 -6.69
CA VAL A 82 -2.91 1.89 -6.00
C VAL A 82 -3.59 0.56 -5.78
N THR A 83 -2.92 -0.55 -6.15
CA THR A 83 -3.46 -1.90 -5.94
C THR A 83 -2.42 -2.81 -5.30
N ALA A 84 -2.87 -3.80 -4.53
CA ALA A 84 -2.00 -4.81 -3.94
C ALA A 84 -2.76 -6.11 -3.65
N PHE A 85 -2.00 -7.18 -3.50
CA PHE A 85 -2.45 -8.37 -2.77
C PHE A 85 -1.99 -8.28 -1.32
N VAL A 86 -2.85 -8.66 -0.39
CA VAL A 86 -2.64 -8.48 1.04
C VAL A 86 -2.61 -9.81 1.77
N GLU A 87 -1.68 -9.90 2.71
CA GLU A 87 -1.54 -11.00 3.66
C GLU A 87 -1.15 -10.39 5.01
N LYS A 88 -1.32 -11.15 6.09
CA LYS A 88 -0.91 -10.68 7.41
C LYS A 88 0.58 -10.29 7.39
N HIS A 89 0.89 -9.06 7.81
CA HIS A 89 2.21 -8.42 7.82
C HIS A 89 2.83 -8.15 6.45
N LYS A 90 2.08 -8.27 5.34
CA LYS A 90 2.67 -8.22 4.00
C LYS A 90 1.71 -7.70 2.91
N LEU A 91 2.26 -6.85 2.04
CA LEU A 91 1.69 -6.42 0.77
C LEU A 91 2.54 -6.99 -0.38
N LYS A 92 1.89 -7.55 -1.40
CA LYS A 92 2.52 -8.16 -2.58
C LYS A 92 1.98 -7.54 -3.87
N LYS A 93 2.81 -7.56 -4.91
CA LYS A 93 2.48 -7.03 -6.24
C LYS A 93 1.87 -5.63 -6.15
N LEU A 94 2.43 -4.81 -5.25
CA LEU A 94 2.01 -3.43 -5.06
C LEU A 94 2.23 -2.66 -6.36
N THR A 95 1.24 -1.89 -6.78
CA THR A 95 1.32 -1.01 -7.94
C THR A 95 0.90 0.40 -7.56
N GLY A 96 1.27 1.39 -8.37
CA GLY A 96 0.93 2.78 -8.10
C GLY A 96 1.79 3.44 -7.01
N VAL A 97 2.73 2.74 -6.39
CA VAL A 97 3.64 3.31 -5.37
C VAL A 97 5.07 3.35 -5.91
N LYS A 98 5.72 4.51 -5.81
CA LYS A 98 7.14 4.68 -6.13
C LYS A 98 7.89 5.29 -4.96
N THR A 99 9.12 4.87 -4.76
CA THR A 99 10.08 5.50 -3.83
C THR A 99 11.18 6.19 -4.62
N LYS A 100 11.70 7.30 -4.09
CA LYS A 100 12.86 7.98 -4.67
C LYS A 100 14.13 7.42 -4.05
N GLU A 101 14.88 6.67 -4.86
CA GLU A 101 16.23 6.22 -4.53
C GLU A 101 17.25 7.02 -5.34
N LEU A 102 18.13 7.74 -4.64
CA LEU A 102 19.06 8.70 -5.22
C LEU A 102 18.34 9.69 -6.16
N LEU A 103 18.57 9.57 -7.48
CA LEU A 103 17.96 10.42 -8.50
C LEU A 103 16.82 9.73 -9.28
N LEU A 104 16.50 8.47 -8.98
CA LEU A 104 15.54 7.66 -9.73
C LEU A 104 14.29 7.34 -8.90
N TRP A 105 13.14 7.30 -9.57
CA TRP A 105 11.89 6.82 -9.00
C TRP A 105 11.73 5.34 -9.32
N LEU A 106 11.72 4.49 -8.29
CA LEU A 106 11.58 3.04 -8.40
C LEU A 106 10.23 2.59 -7.88
N SER A 107 9.56 1.70 -8.63
CA SER A 107 8.28 1.11 -8.21
C SER A 107 8.48 0.16 -7.04
N VAL A 108 7.71 0.35 -5.96
CA VAL A 108 7.67 -0.56 -4.82
C VAL A 108 6.73 -1.71 -5.18
N ALA A 109 7.21 -2.95 -5.03
CA ALA A 109 6.48 -4.16 -5.41
C ALA A 109 6.04 -4.99 -4.19
N GLU A 110 6.79 -4.94 -3.08
CA GLU A 110 6.43 -5.63 -1.84
C GLU A 110 6.72 -4.73 -0.64
N VAL A 111 5.88 -4.87 0.40
CA VAL A 111 6.10 -4.26 1.72
C VAL A 111 5.83 -5.34 2.75
N TYR A 112 6.76 -5.62 3.66
CA TYR A 112 6.59 -6.75 4.59
C TYR A 112 7.46 -6.63 5.84
N PHE A 113 7.03 -7.30 6.90
CA PHE A 113 7.91 -7.65 8.01
C PHE A 113 8.63 -8.97 7.70
N GLU A 114 9.96 -9.01 7.90
CA GLU A 114 10.76 -10.22 7.69
C GLU A 114 10.28 -11.39 8.58
N LYS A 115 9.86 -11.05 9.80
CA LYS A 115 9.29 -11.96 10.80
C LYS A 115 8.20 -11.21 11.56
N PRO A 116 7.19 -11.91 12.13
CA PRO A 116 6.10 -11.26 12.87
C PRO A 116 6.57 -10.40 14.06
N SER A 117 7.71 -10.72 14.66
CA SER A 117 8.31 -9.96 15.78
C SER A 117 9.24 -8.84 15.33
N SER A 118 9.35 -8.58 14.01
CA SER A 118 10.24 -7.54 13.49
C SER A 118 9.67 -6.16 13.78
N GLU A 119 10.51 -5.28 14.30
CA GLU A 119 10.17 -3.86 14.48
C GLU A 119 10.35 -3.06 13.19
N LYS A 120 11.01 -3.65 12.19
CA LYS A 120 11.32 -3.01 10.91
C LYS A 120 10.44 -3.53 9.79
N LEU A 121 9.94 -2.60 9.00
CA LEU A 121 9.20 -2.82 7.78
C LEU A 121 10.13 -2.70 6.57
N THR A 122 10.15 -3.73 5.72
CA THR A 122 10.98 -3.80 4.51
C THR A 122 10.16 -3.44 3.28
N PHE A 123 10.73 -2.57 2.44
CA PHE A 123 10.18 -2.15 1.16
C PHE A 123 11.08 -2.70 0.07
N LYS A 124 10.51 -3.46 -0.88
CA LYS A 124 11.25 -4.05 -1.99
C LYS A 124 10.72 -3.51 -3.31
N THR A 125 11.63 -3.09 -4.18
CA THR A 125 11.32 -2.56 -5.50
C THR A 125 11.19 -3.68 -6.54
N GLY A 126 10.56 -3.36 -7.67
CA GLY A 126 10.50 -4.27 -8.82
C GLY A 126 11.87 -4.64 -9.42
N THR A 127 12.92 -3.89 -9.10
CA THR A 127 14.31 -4.18 -9.51
C THR A 127 15.06 -5.09 -8.54
N GLY A 128 14.43 -5.49 -7.43
CA GLY A 128 15.03 -6.33 -6.40
C GLY A 128 15.82 -5.60 -5.31
N LEU A 129 15.90 -4.27 -5.38
CA LEU A 129 16.46 -3.46 -4.28
C LEU A 129 15.49 -3.46 -3.10
N SER A 130 16.01 -3.44 -1.88
CA SER A 130 15.20 -3.39 -0.68
C SER A 130 15.84 -2.58 0.43
N ASP A 131 15.03 -1.81 1.13
CA ASP A 131 15.40 -1.08 2.33
C ASP A 131 14.44 -1.39 3.48
N SER A 132 14.95 -1.41 4.71
CA SER A 132 14.17 -1.67 5.92
C SER A 132 14.24 -0.50 6.88
N PHE A 133 13.09 -0.07 7.39
CA PHE A 133 12.94 1.09 8.27
C PHE A 133 12.13 0.73 9.51
N PRO A 134 12.31 1.43 10.66
CA PRO A 134 11.45 1.25 11.82
C PRO A 134 9.98 1.45 11.43
N SER A 135 9.12 0.51 11.82
CA SER A 135 7.67 0.56 11.54
C SER A 135 7.00 1.80 12.11
N SER A 136 7.47 2.28 13.26
CA SER A 136 7.04 3.54 13.90
C SER A 136 7.21 4.79 13.02
N ALA A 137 8.04 4.73 11.97
CA ALA A 137 8.17 5.81 10.99
C ALA A 137 6.95 5.97 10.08
N PHE A 138 6.05 4.99 10.07
CA PHE A 138 4.87 4.92 9.22
C PHE A 138 3.57 4.85 10.03
N GLU A 139 3.61 5.18 11.32
CA GLU A 139 2.40 5.32 12.14
C GLU A 139 1.75 6.71 11.94
N LEU A 140 0.44 6.79 12.24
CA LEU A 140 -0.32 8.05 12.27
C LEU A 140 -0.04 8.85 13.54
#